data_AF-A0A9E4UTW4-F1
#
_entry.id   AF-A0A9E4UTW4-F1
#
_cell.length_a   1.000
_cell.length_b   1.000
_cell.length_c   1.000
_cell.angle_alpha   90.00
_cell.angle_beta   90.00
_cell.angle_gamma   90.00
#
_symmetry.space_group_name_H-M   'P 1'
#
loop_
_entity.id
_entity.type
_entity.pdbx_description
1 polymer ?
#
loop_
_entity_poly.entity_id
_entity_poly.type
_entity_poly.pdbx_seq_one_letter_code
_entity_poly.pdbx_strand_id
1 'polypeptide(L)' 'GVHDLDGACDRITRIMTRCGLETRLSGLGLMEGDLDRLVESTRWSRTVALPIHLGPDDLRGMLEKLL' A
#
# COMPACT_ATOMS: atom_id res chain seq x y z
N GLY A 1 1.41 -0.55 -24.14
CA GLY A 1 1.08 0.46 -23.11
C GLY A 1 0.21 -0.18 -22.06
N VAL A 2 -0.29 0.58 -21.10
CA VAL A 2 -1.44 0.22 -20.26
C VAL A 2 -2.60 1.13 -20.66
N HIS A 3 -3.83 0.64 -20.61
CA HIS A 3 -4.99 1.35 -21.18
C HIS A 3 -5.80 2.11 -20.13
N ASP A 4 -5.67 1.73 -18.87
CA ASP A 4 -6.41 2.25 -17.72
C ASP A 4 -5.59 2.11 -16.42
N LEU A 5 -6.18 2.54 -15.32
CA LEU A 5 -5.57 2.48 -13.98
C LEU A 5 -5.36 1.03 -13.52
N ASP A 6 -6.33 0.14 -13.76
CA ASP A 6 -6.25 -1.26 -13.35
C ASP A 6 -5.10 -1.97 -14.06
N GLY A 7 -4.98 -1.78 -15.38
CA GLY A 7 -3.87 -2.29 -16.16
C GLY A 7 -2.52 -1.70 -15.76
N ALA A 8 -2.49 -0.45 -15.26
CA ALA A 8 -1.30 0.15 -14.69
C ALA A 8 -0.91 -0.53 -13.36
N CYS A 9 -1.87 -0.74 -12.46
CA CYS A 9 -1.69 -1.43 -11.18
C CYS A 9 -1.17 -2.86 -11.39
N ASP A 10 -1.81 -3.64 -12.27
CA ASP A 10 -1.40 -5.01 -12.59
C ASP A 10 0.02 -5.07 -13.13
N ARG A 11 0.38 -4.11 -13.99
CA ARG A 11 1.71 -4.05 -14.56
C ARG A 11 2.76 -3.71 -13.51
N ILE A 12 2.47 -2.80 -12.58
CA ILE A 12 3.37 -2.45 -11.47
C ILE A 12 3.56 -3.67 -10.57
N THR A 13 2.48 -4.35 -10.17
CA THR A 13 2.54 -5.58 -9.36
C THR A 13 3.41 -6.64 -10.03
N ARG A 14 3.22 -6.89 -11.33
CA ARG A 14 4.05 -7.84 -12.08
C ARG A 14 5.52 -7.45 -12.13
N ILE A 15 5.84 -6.16 -12.24
CA ILE A 15 7.23 -5.67 -12.19
C ILE A 15 7.82 -5.93 -10.80
N MET A 16 7.10 -5.58 -9.74
CA MET A 16 7.54 -5.79 -8.35
C MET A 16 7.84 -7.26 -8.09
N THR A 17 6.93 -8.17 -8.43
CA THR A 17 7.13 -9.61 -8.27
C THR A 17 8.33 -10.13 -9.05
N ARG A 18 8.54 -9.68 -10.29
CA ARG A 18 9.71 -10.09 -11.09
C ARG A 18 11.04 -9.62 -10.51
N CYS A 19 11.04 -8.53 -9.76
CA CYS A 19 12.20 -8.01 -9.05
C CYS A 19 12.39 -8.65 -7.66
N GLY A 20 11.53 -9.58 -7.26
CA GLY A 20 11.57 -10.18 -5.92
C GLY A 20 11.11 -9.22 -4.81
N LEU A 21 10.40 -8.15 -5.16
CA LEU A 21 9.79 -7.27 -4.17
C LEU A 21 8.54 -7.95 -3.61
N GLU A 22 8.47 -7.99 -2.29
CA GLU A 22 7.28 -8.48 -1.61
C GLU A 22 6.10 -7.54 -1.87
N THR A 23 4.93 -8.15 -2.12
CA THR A 23 3.70 -7.43 -2.48
C THR A 23 2.63 -7.56 -1.40
N ARG A 24 2.87 -8.39 -0.37
CA ARG A 24 2.01 -8.56 0.80
C ARG A 24 2.74 -8.27 2.10
N LEU A 25 2.06 -7.64 3.03
CA LEU A 25 2.59 -7.34 4.36
C LEU A 25 2.90 -8.61 5.15
N SER A 26 2.09 -9.67 4.95
CA SER A 26 2.33 -10.98 5.55
C SER A 26 3.68 -11.59 5.13
N GLY A 27 4.12 -11.38 3.89
CA GLY A 27 5.45 -11.80 3.42
C GLY A 27 6.60 -11.02 4.06
N LEU A 28 6.31 -9.85 4.65
CA LEU A 28 7.25 -9.05 5.45
C LEU A 28 7.17 -9.37 6.95
N GLY A 29 6.35 -10.34 7.36
CA GLY A 29 6.18 -10.74 8.75
C GLY A 29 5.24 -9.84 9.56
N LEU A 30 4.46 -8.98 8.90
CA LEU A 30 3.44 -8.15 9.55
C LEU A 30 2.13 -8.91 9.69
N MET A 31 1.47 -8.71 10.82
CA MET A 31 0.17 -9.28 11.12
C MET A 31 -0.89 -8.18 11.32
N GLU A 32 -2.16 -8.57 11.41
CA GLU A 32 -3.28 -7.64 11.62
C GLU A 32 -3.07 -6.73 12.84
N GLY A 33 -2.50 -7.27 13.92
CA GLY A 33 -2.18 -6.49 15.13
C GLY A 33 -1.10 -5.42 14.95
N ASP A 34 -0.33 -5.45 13.86
CA ASP A 34 0.72 -4.45 13.57
C ASP A 34 0.18 -3.24 12.78
N LEU A 35 -1.02 -3.33 12.22
CA LEU A 35 -1.56 -2.30 11.31
C LEU A 35 -1.77 -0.96 12.01
N ASP A 36 -2.30 -0.97 13.23
CA ASP A 36 -2.53 0.25 14.01
C ASP A 36 -1.23 1.02 14.24
N ARG A 37 -0.15 0.30 14.54
CA ARG A 37 1.18 0.89 14.73
C ARG A 37 1.74 1.48 13.43
N LEU A 38 1.46 0.87 12.28
CA LEU A 38 1.86 1.42 10.97
C LEU A 38 1.12 2.73 10.67
N VAL A 39 -0.18 2.80 10.98
CA VAL A 39 -0.98 4.01 10.82
C VAL A 39 -0.46 5.12 11.74
N GLU A 40 -0.20 4.82 13.01
CA GLU A 40 0.33 5.77 14.00
C GLU A 40 1.73 6.30 13.64
N SER A 41 2.60 5.43 13.11
CA SER A 41 3.97 5.80 12.73
C SER A 41 4.07 6.44 11.35
N THR A 42 2.97 6.52 10.60
CA THR A 42 2.95 7.14 9.27
C THR A 42 3.22 8.63 9.35
N ARG A 43 4.13 9.11 8.50
CA ARG A 43 4.42 10.54 8.39
C ARG A 43 3.36 11.25 7.54
N TRP A 44 2.24 11.58 8.16
CA TRP A 44 1.09 12.27 7.54
C TRP A 44 1.42 13.59 6.84
N SER A 45 2.47 14.29 7.26
CA SER A 45 2.93 15.50 6.55
C SER A 45 3.31 15.26 5.08
N ARG A 46 3.56 14.01 4.67
CA ARG A 46 3.86 13.65 3.27
C ARG A 46 2.61 13.34 2.45
N THR A 47 1.47 13.05 3.07
CA THR A 47 0.23 12.72 2.35
C THR A 47 -0.44 13.96 1.76
N VAL A 48 -0.06 15.16 2.22
CA VAL A 48 -0.54 16.46 1.70
C VAL A 48 -0.26 16.64 0.20
N ALA A 49 0.76 15.97 -0.34
CA ALA A 49 1.09 16.03 -1.76
C ALA A 49 0.21 15.11 -2.64
N LEU A 50 -0.65 14.27 -2.03
CA LEU A 50 -1.52 13.38 -2.78
C LEU A 50 -2.69 14.17 -3.39
N PRO A 51 -3.15 13.80 -4.60
CA PRO A 51 -4.31 14.45 -5.24
C PRO A 51 -5.63 14.25 -4.48
N ILE A 52 -5.69 13.21 -3.64
CA ILE A 52 -6.86 12.85 -2.82
C ILE A 52 -6.38 12.81 -1.36
N HIS A 53 -7.20 13.36 -0.46
CA HIS A 53 -6.92 13.33 0.97
C HIS A 53 -6.88 11.88 1.46
N LEU A 54 -5.79 11.51 2.13
CA LEU A 54 -5.61 10.20 2.74
C LEU A 54 -5.61 10.35 4.26
N GLY A 55 -6.63 9.82 4.93
CA GLY A 55 -6.75 9.78 6.38
C GLY A 55 -6.26 8.47 7.02
N PRO A 56 -6.22 8.41 8.36
CA PRO A 56 -5.87 7.21 9.12
C PRO A 56 -6.70 5.98 8.78
N ASP A 57 -8.03 6.12 8.70
CA ASP A 57 -8.95 5.02 8.39
C ASP A 57 -8.78 4.52 6.95
N ASP A 58 -8.52 5.43 6.00
CA ASP A 58 -8.25 5.09 4.61
C ASP A 58 -6.98 4.24 4.49
N LEU A 59 -5.91 4.68 5.16
CA LEU A 59 -4.65 3.95 5.18
C LEU A 59 -4.81 2.58 5.85
N ARG A 60 -5.53 2.50 6.98
CA ARG A 60 -5.82 1.23 7.65
C ARG A 60 -6.51 0.26 6.69
N GLY A 61 -7.59 0.69 6.04
CA GLY A 61 -8.32 -0.14 5.08
C GLY A 61 -7.48 -0.51 3.84
N MET A 62 -6.51 0.32 3.44
CA MET A 62 -5.55 -0.02 2.40
C MET A 62 -4.55 -1.08 2.86
N LEU A 63 -4.03 -0.98 4.10
CA LEU A 63 -3.10 -1.95 4.67
C LEU A 63 -3.76 -3.31 4.90
N GLU A 64 -5.03 -3.33 5.33
CA GLU A 64 -5.80 -4.57 5.49
C GLU A 64 -5.94 -5.36 4.18
N LYS A 65 -6.05 -4.66 3.03
CA LYS A 65 -6.09 -5.31 1.70
C LYS A 65 -4.75 -5.91 1.28
N LEU A 66 -3.65 -5.55 1.95
CA LEU A 66 -2.29 -5.98 1.64
C LEU A 66 -1.78 -7.08 2.58
N LEU A 67 -2.54 -7.44 3.63
CA LEU A 67 -2.25 -8.64 4.43
C LEU A 67 -2.47 -9.92 3.62
#